data_AF-A0A1H7AKD9-F1
#
_entry.id   AF-A0A1H7AKD9-F1
#
_cell.length_a   1.000
_cell.length_b   1.000
_cell.length_c   1.000
_cell.angle_alpha   90.00
_cell.angle_beta   90.00
_cell.angle_gamma   90.00
#
_symmetry.space_group_name_H-M   'P 1'
#
loop_
_entity.id
_entity.type
_entity.pdbx_description
1 polymer ?
#
loop_
_entity_poly.entity_id
_entity_poly.type
_entity_poly.pdbx_seq_one_letter_code
_entity_poly.pdbx_strand_id
1 'polypeptide(L)'
;MKVKYLIFLLTLSLYGNTIFAQMSPPDFDAAEAAGLIKYDSESVIKKLKIQEDSIIILVSKHIQTYNQEMDNLIFIYGNTLKELENEFDRNVKIAFQNRDRSQMDGVKAKIKQTIPPIRYEVNEFEKTLNESLAQILTEKENNKWLKYQKSKKPSIGNF
;
A
#
# COMPACT_ATOMS: atom_id res chain seq x y z
N MET A 1 -14.16 60.83 17.28
CA MET A 1 -13.06 59.93 16.87
C MET A 1 -12.94 58.61 17.67
N LYS A 2 -13.94 58.19 18.47
CA LYS A 2 -13.89 56.94 19.27
C LYS A 2 -14.79 55.80 18.78
N VAL A 3 -15.74 56.08 17.88
CA VAL A 3 -16.74 55.09 17.42
C VAL A 3 -16.22 54.20 16.27
N LYS A 4 -15.34 54.73 15.42
CA LYS A 4 -14.74 53.95 14.29
C LYS A 4 -13.82 52.81 14.77
N TYR A 5 -13.12 53.01 15.89
CA TYR A 5 -12.27 51.97 16.49
C TYR A 5 -13.09 50.84 17.16
N LEU A 6 -14.26 51.17 17.70
CA LEU A 6 -15.14 50.17 18.32
C LEU A 6 -15.75 49.21 17.28
N ILE A 7 -16.01 49.71 16.07
CA ILE A 7 -16.52 48.89 14.95
C ILE A 7 -15.40 48.02 14.36
N PHE A 8 -14.16 48.52 14.31
CA PHE A 8 -13.01 47.75 13.83
C PHE A 8 -12.62 46.59 14.77
N LEU A 9 -12.84 46.73 16.08
CA LEU A 9 -12.59 45.67 17.05
C LEU A 9 -13.69 44.58 17.07
N LEU A 10 -14.91 44.90 16.60
CA LEU A 10 -16.01 43.94 16.51
C LEU A 10 -15.96 43.08 15.25
N THR A 11 -15.27 43.52 14.19
CA THR A 11 -15.12 42.74 12.95
C THR A 11 -13.98 41.72 13.00
N LEU A 12 -13.11 41.76 14.02
CA LEU A 12 -11.96 40.85 14.13
C LEU A 12 -12.29 39.51 14.81
N SER A 13 -13.48 39.35 15.42
CA SER A 13 -13.87 38.11 16.11
C SER A 13 -14.53 37.05 15.21
N LEU A 14 -14.79 37.35 13.93
CA LEU A 14 -15.48 36.44 13.01
C LEU A 14 -14.54 35.64 12.08
N TYR A 15 -13.23 35.85 12.15
CA TYR A 15 -12.23 35.07 11.40
C TYR A 15 -11.50 34.02 12.25
N GLY A 16 -12.05 33.68 13.42
CA GLY A 16 -11.52 32.67 14.34
C GLY A 16 -12.03 31.26 14.10
N ASN A 17 -12.51 30.91 12.89
CA ASN A 17 -12.74 29.51 12.54
C ASN A 17 -11.40 28.86 12.23
N THR A 18 -10.69 28.50 13.29
CA THR A 18 -9.62 27.50 13.24
C THR A 18 -10.20 26.27 12.57
N ILE A 19 -9.77 25.99 11.34
CA ILE A 19 -9.92 24.67 10.74
C ILE A 19 -9.03 23.76 11.60
N PHE A 20 -9.58 23.21 12.69
CA PHE A 20 -9.05 21.99 13.24
C PHE A 20 -9.28 20.93 12.17
N ALA A 21 -8.29 20.71 11.30
CA ALA A 21 -8.24 19.48 10.53
C ALA A 21 -8.27 18.35 11.56
N GLN A 22 -9.42 17.70 11.69
CA GLN A 22 -9.57 16.55 12.57
C GLN A 22 -8.65 15.48 12.00
N MET A 23 -7.44 15.34 12.56
CA MET A 23 -6.51 14.30 12.15
C MET A 23 -7.20 12.97 12.38
N SER A 24 -7.57 12.28 11.29
CA SER A 24 -8.01 10.90 11.39
C SER A 24 -6.82 10.03 11.79
N PRO A 25 -7.05 8.94 12.52
CA PRO A 25 -6.03 7.91 12.67
C PRO A 25 -5.50 7.44 11.30
N PRO A 26 -4.22 7.05 11.20
CA PRO A 26 -3.70 6.43 9.97
C PRO A 26 -4.42 5.11 9.71
N ASP A 27 -4.63 4.80 8.42
CA ASP A 27 -5.15 3.49 7.98
C ASP A 27 -3.99 2.50 7.81
N PHE A 28 -4.30 1.21 7.90
CA PHE A 28 -3.35 0.11 7.68
C PHE A 28 -4.00 -0.97 6.81
N ASP A 29 -3.36 -1.27 5.68
CA ASP A 29 -3.73 -2.38 4.79
C ASP A 29 -2.70 -3.51 4.99
N ALA A 30 -3.16 -4.64 5.53
CA ALA A 30 -2.28 -5.76 5.86
C ALA A 30 -1.86 -6.52 4.61
N ALA A 31 -2.71 -6.60 3.58
CA ALA A 31 -2.38 -7.24 2.32
C ALA A 31 -1.32 -6.45 1.55
N GLU A 32 -1.47 -5.13 1.49
CA GLU A 32 -0.47 -4.22 0.94
C GLU A 32 0.82 -4.32 1.75
N ALA A 33 0.77 -4.33 3.08
CA ALA A 33 1.96 -4.50 3.92
C ALA A 33 2.66 -5.85 3.67
N ALA A 34 1.93 -6.91 3.37
CA ALA A 34 2.48 -8.20 2.97
C ALA A 34 3.05 -8.22 1.54
N GLY A 35 2.76 -7.19 0.73
CA GLY A 35 3.17 -7.11 -0.66
C GLY A 35 2.27 -7.88 -1.62
N LEU A 36 1.06 -8.26 -1.20
CA LEU A 36 0.07 -8.99 -2.01
C LEU A 36 -0.52 -8.10 -3.11
N ILE A 37 0.28 -7.83 -4.13
CA ILE A 37 -0.02 -6.90 -5.21
C ILE A 37 -0.13 -7.69 -6.50
N LYS A 38 -1.23 -7.47 -7.23
CA LYS A 38 -1.45 -8.02 -8.57
C LYS A 38 -1.10 -7.01 -9.65
N TYR A 39 -0.76 -7.51 -10.83
CA TYR A 39 -0.47 -6.69 -11.99
C TYR A 39 -1.52 -6.89 -13.07
N ASP A 40 -2.00 -5.81 -13.64
CA ASP A 40 -2.82 -5.85 -14.84
C ASP A 40 -1.92 -6.06 -16.07
N SER A 41 -2.12 -7.18 -16.77
CA SER A 41 -1.27 -7.58 -17.90
C SER A 41 -1.25 -6.52 -19.01
N GLU A 42 -2.40 -5.92 -19.34
CA GLU A 42 -2.50 -4.88 -20.37
C GLU A 42 -1.68 -3.64 -19.99
N SER A 43 -1.80 -3.19 -18.73
CA SER A 43 -1.01 -2.09 -18.18
C SER A 43 0.48 -2.39 -18.19
N VAL A 44 0.89 -3.62 -17.88
CA VAL A 44 2.28 -4.06 -17.95
C VAL A 44 2.78 -3.98 -19.39
N ILE A 45 2.10 -4.62 -20.34
CA ILE A 45 2.45 -4.62 -21.77
C ILE A 45 2.61 -3.18 -22.29
N LYS A 46 1.65 -2.32 -22.00
CA LYS A 46 1.67 -0.90 -22.38
C LYS A 46 2.85 -0.15 -21.76
N LYS A 47 3.17 -0.42 -20.49
CA LYS A 47 4.30 0.21 -19.79
C LYS A 47 5.64 -0.21 -20.37
N LEU A 48 5.77 -1.49 -20.71
CA LEU A 48 6.98 -2.06 -21.31
C LEU A 48 7.14 -1.63 -22.77
N LYS A 49 6.03 -1.29 -23.45
CA LYS A 49 5.95 -0.95 -24.88
C LYS A 49 6.31 -2.13 -25.78
N ILE A 50 5.86 -3.33 -25.38
CA ILE A 50 6.04 -4.56 -26.17
C ILE A 50 5.10 -4.49 -27.36
N GLN A 51 5.60 -4.84 -28.54
CA GLN A 51 4.83 -4.83 -29.80
C GLN A 51 4.71 -6.21 -30.44
N GLU A 52 5.59 -7.15 -30.06
CA GLU A 52 5.57 -8.50 -30.62
C GLU A 52 4.48 -9.34 -29.95
N ASP A 53 3.51 -9.82 -30.74
CA ASP A 53 2.35 -10.57 -30.25
C ASP A 53 2.75 -11.85 -29.48
N SER A 54 3.81 -12.53 -29.92
CA SER A 54 4.32 -13.74 -29.25
C SER A 54 4.76 -13.42 -27.81
N ILE A 55 5.47 -12.32 -27.61
CA ILE A 55 5.96 -11.85 -26.32
C ILE A 55 4.81 -11.33 -25.47
N ILE A 56 3.85 -10.63 -26.07
CA ILE A 56 2.62 -10.18 -25.39
C ILE A 56 1.89 -11.37 -24.76
N ILE A 57 1.70 -12.46 -25.49
CA ILE A 57 1.04 -13.67 -25.00
C ILE A 57 1.82 -14.27 -23.82
N LEU A 58 3.15 -14.38 -23.94
CA LEU A 58 3.99 -14.95 -22.89
C LEU A 58 4.00 -14.08 -21.62
N VAL A 59 4.15 -12.77 -21.76
CA VAL A 59 4.10 -11.82 -20.62
C VAL A 59 2.76 -11.91 -19.92
N SER A 60 1.65 -11.88 -20.67
CA SER A 60 0.31 -12.02 -20.10
C SER A 60 0.16 -13.30 -19.29
N LYS A 61 0.66 -14.43 -19.83
CA LYS A 61 0.63 -15.72 -19.14
C LYS A 61 1.42 -15.70 -17.84
N HIS A 62 2.65 -15.21 -17.85
CA HIS A 62 3.48 -15.15 -16.63
C HIS A 62 2.87 -14.23 -15.56
N ILE A 63 2.31 -13.08 -15.96
CA ILE A 63 1.59 -12.17 -15.05
C ILE A 63 0.35 -12.86 -14.48
N GLN A 64 -0.42 -13.59 -15.29
CA GLN A 64 -1.60 -14.31 -14.83
C GLN A 64 -1.23 -15.41 -13.82
N THR A 65 -0.18 -16.19 -14.07
CA THR A 65 0.31 -17.20 -13.12
C THR A 65 0.69 -16.55 -11.80
N TYR A 66 1.47 -15.47 -11.82
CA TYR A 66 1.81 -14.74 -10.60
C TYR A 66 0.56 -14.22 -9.86
N ASN A 67 -0.40 -13.65 -10.58
CA ASN A 67 -1.65 -13.14 -9.97
C ASN A 67 -2.47 -14.25 -9.32
N GLN A 68 -2.47 -15.46 -9.89
CA GLN A 68 -3.12 -16.63 -9.29
C GLN A 68 -2.47 -17.00 -7.96
N GLU A 69 -1.13 -16.94 -7.86
CA GLU A 69 -0.44 -17.17 -6.59
C GLU A 69 -0.76 -16.08 -5.56
N MET A 70 -0.91 -14.82 -5.98
CA MET A 70 -1.38 -13.75 -5.07
C MET A 70 -2.80 -14.02 -4.58
N ASP A 71 -3.71 -14.47 -5.47
CA ASP A 71 -5.08 -14.84 -5.08
C ASP A 71 -5.09 -16.04 -4.12
N ASN A 72 -4.20 -17.02 -4.31
CA ASN A 72 -4.02 -18.15 -3.40
C ASN A 72 -3.55 -17.69 -2.01
N LEU A 73 -2.54 -16.82 -1.94
CA LEU A 73 -2.06 -16.26 -0.67
C LEU A 73 -3.15 -15.45 0.04
N ILE A 74 -3.92 -14.64 -0.70
CA ILE A 74 -5.07 -13.90 -0.15
C ILE A 74 -6.13 -14.87 0.38
N PHE A 75 -6.39 -15.97 -0.33
CA PHE A 75 -7.32 -17.00 0.15
C PHE A 75 -6.83 -17.66 1.45
N ILE A 76 -5.55 -18.02 1.53
CA ILE A 76 -4.95 -18.68 2.70
C ILE A 76 -4.90 -17.74 3.91
N TYR A 77 -4.45 -16.51 3.72
CA TYR A 77 -4.15 -15.58 4.81
C TYR A 77 -5.22 -14.51 5.04
N GLY A 78 -6.26 -14.44 4.21
CA GLY A 78 -7.22 -13.33 4.19
C GLY A 78 -7.91 -13.09 5.52
N ASN A 79 -8.28 -14.14 6.25
CA ASN A 79 -8.87 -14.00 7.59
C ASN A 79 -7.87 -13.41 8.58
N THR A 80 -6.63 -13.90 8.59
CA THR A 80 -5.56 -13.41 9.46
C THR A 80 -5.22 -11.95 9.18
N LEU A 81 -5.13 -11.56 7.90
CA LEU A 81 -4.87 -10.18 7.49
C LEU A 81 -6.01 -9.25 7.94
N LYS A 82 -7.27 -9.66 7.72
CA LYS A 82 -8.44 -8.89 8.14
C LYS A 82 -8.54 -8.76 9.66
N GLU A 83 -8.20 -9.81 10.41
CA GLU A 83 -8.16 -9.74 11.88
C GLU A 83 -7.10 -8.74 12.35
N LEU A 84 -5.92 -8.74 11.72
CA LEU A 84 -4.83 -7.82 12.02
C LEU A 84 -5.21 -6.35 11.74
N GLU A 85 -5.88 -6.07 10.63
CA GLU A 85 -6.42 -4.75 10.30
C GLU A 85 -7.44 -4.28 11.33
N ASN A 86 -8.41 -5.14 11.68
CA ASN A 86 -9.42 -4.82 12.67
C ASN A 86 -8.79 -4.54 14.06
N GLU A 87 -7.75 -5.27 14.43
CA GLU A 87 -6.98 -4.99 15.64
C GLU A 87 -6.27 -3.64 15.56
N PHE A 88 -5.63 -3.33 14.44
CA PHE A 88 -4.95 -2.07 14.24
C PHE A 88 -5.92 -0.90 14.35
N ASP A 89 -7.05 -0.97 13.66
CA ASP A 89 -8.10 0.05 13.66
C ASP A 89 -8.66 0.31 15.06
N ARG A 90 -8.88 -0.74 15.86
CA ARG A 90 -9.32 -0.59 17.24
C ARG A 90 -8.26 0.09 18.09
N ASN A 91 -7.02 -0.38 18.04
CA ASN A 91 -5.95 0.14 18.87
C ASN A 91 -5.58 1.58 18.49
N VAL A 92 -5.59 1.93 17.20
CA VAL A 92 -5.25 3.28 16.76
C VAL A 92 -6.31 4.31 17.19
N LYS A 93 -7.59 3.92 17.21
CA LYS A 93 -8.68 4.74 17.74
C LYS A 93 -8.52 4.99 19.23
N ILE A 94 -8.24 3.95 20.02
CA ILE A 94 -8.00 4.05 21.46
C ILE A 94 -6.75 4.90 21.74
N ALA A 95 -5.66 4.65 21.03
CA ALA A 95 -4.40 5.39 21.15
C ALA A 95 -4.59 6.88 20.86
N PHE A 96 -5.38 7.20 19.84
CA PHE A 96 -5.69 8.58 19.48
C PHE A 96 -6.56 9.27 20.54
N GLN A 97 -7.62 8.59 21.02
CA GLN A 97 -8.51 9.11 22.07
C GLN A 97 -7.77 9.37 23.38
N ASN A 98 -6.93 8.43 23.80
CA ASN A 98 -6.20 8.50 25.07
C ASN A 98 -4.88 9.30 24.97
N ARG A 99 -4.48 9.71 23.76
CA ARG A 99 -3.16 10.28 23.45
C ARG A 99 -2.00 9.40 23.95
N ASP A 100 -2.21 8.10 23.94
CA ASP A 100 -1.28 7.10 24.45
C ASP A 100 -0.95 6.12 23.33
N ARG A 101 0.26 6.23 22.78
CA ARG A 101 0.72 5.38 21.67
C ARG A 101 1.14 3.98 22.12
N SER A 102 1.33 3.74 23.43
CA SER A 102 1.68 2.41 23.95
C SER A 102 0.57 1.37 23.69
N GLN A 103 -0.67 1.84 23.52
CA GLN A 103 -1.80 1.02 23.07
C GLN A 103 -1.55 0.30 21.73
N MET A 104 -0.60 0.80 20.92
CA MET A 104 -0.25 0.17 19.64
C MET A 104 0.77 -0.97 19.75
N ASP A 105 1.42 -1.15 20.90
CA ASP A 105 2.59 -2.05 20.99
C ASP A 105 2.23 -3.51 20.72
N GLY A 106 1.07 -3.95 21.22
CA GLY A 106 0.57 -5.31 20.97
C GLY A 106 0.29 -5.58 19.50
N VAL A 107 -0.42 -4.68 18.81
CA VAL A 107 -0.73 -4.86 17.39
C VAL A 107 0.52 -4.71 16.51
N LYS A 108 1.45 -3.82 16.86
CA LYS A 108 2.75 -3.73 16.16
C LYS A 108 3.56 -5.02 16.29
N ALA A 109 3.57 -5.65 17.46
CA ALA A 109 4.22 -6.94 17.64
C ALA A 109 3.59 -8.03 16.75
N LYS A 110 2.25 -8.07 16.67
CA LYS A 110 1.55 -8.99 15.77
C LYS A 110 1.84 -8.72 14.29
N ILE A 111 1.90 -7.46 13.87
CA ILE A 111 2.31 -7.07 12.51
C ILE A 111 3.71 -7.62 12.21
N LYS A 112 4.66 -7.43 13.12
CA LYS A 112 6.05 -7.92 12.98
C LYS A 112 6.17 -9.43 12.94
N GLN A 113 5.23 -10.16 13.50
CA GLN A 113 5.21 -11.63 13.47
C GLN A 113 4.49 -12.16 12.22
N THR A 114 3.41 -11.50 11.80
CA THR A 114 2.49 -12.02 10.77
C THR A 114 2.91 -11.64 9.36
N ILE A 115 3.32 -10.39 9.15
CA ILE A 115 3.57 -9.85 7.81
C ILE A 115 4.85 -10.41 7.16
N PRO A 116 6.01 -10.51 7.86
CA PRO A 116 7.25 -10.98 7.24
C PRO A 116 7.20 -12.37 6.58
N PRO A 117 6.60 -13.42 7.18
CA PRO A 117 6.53 -14.72 6.52
C PRO A 117 5.69 -14.69 5.24
N ILE A 118 4.54 -14.00 5.23
CA ILE A 118 3.71 -13.86 4.03
C ILE A 118 4.48 -13.10 2.94
N ARG A 119 5.18 -12.03 3.32
CA ARG A 119 6.01 -11.25 2.39
C ARG A 119 7.15 -12.07 1.80
N TYR A 120 7.71 -13.00 2.57
CA TYR A 120 8.74 -13.90 2.07
C TYR A 120 8.18 -14.77 0.93
N GLU A 121 6.99 -15.36 1.11
CA GLU A 121 6.32 -16.13 0.04
C GLU A 121 6.05 -15.29 -1.21
N VAL A 122 5.56 -14.05 -1.04
CA VAL A 122 5.38 -13.10 -2.15
C VAL A 122 6.68 -12.87 -2.90
N ASN A 123 7.79 -12.64 -2.19
CA ASN A 123 9.08 -12.38 -2.82
C ASN A 123 9.59 -13.59 -3.64
N GLU A 124 9.31 -14.82 -3.22
CA GLU A 124 9.66 -16.01 -3.99
C GLU A 124 8.86 -16.07 -5.31
N PHE A 125 7.56 -15.78 -5.28
CA PHE A 125 6.76 -15.69 -6.50
C PHE A 125 7.17 -14.53 -7.41
N GLU A 126 7.50 -13.36 -6.84
CA GLU A 126 8.05 -12.24 -7.60
C GLU A 126 9.38 -12.60 -8.28
N LYS A 127 10.24 -13.36 -7.59
CA LYS A 127 11.51 -13.83 -8.16
C LYS A 127 11.26 -14.73 -9.36
N THR A 128 10.36 -15.71 -9.25
CA THR A 128 9.99 -16.57 -10.39
C THR A 128 9.42 -15.78 -11.57
N LEU A 129 8.56 -14.79 -11.30
CA LEU A 129 8.04 -13.88 -12.32
C LEU A 129 9.18 -13.10 -13.00
N ASN A 130 10.08 -12.52 -12.22
CA ASN A 130 11.20 -11.72 -12.72
C ASN A 130 12.16 -12.56 -13.57
N GLU A 131 12.48 -13.78 -13.15
CA GLU A 131 13.32 -14.72 -13.91
C GLU A 131 12.64 -15.10 -15.23
N SER A 132 11.34 -15.39 -15.21
CA SER A 132 10.57 -15.74 -16.41
C SER A 132 10.51 -14.58 -17.41
N LEU A 133 10.27 -13.36 -16.93
CA LEU A 133 10.21 -12.17 -17.79
C LEU A 133 11.59 -11.80 -18.34
N ALA A 134 12.66 -11.98 -17.57
CA ALA A 134 14.02 -11.71 -18.03
C ALA A 134 14.47 -12.61 -19.20
N GLN A 135 13.89 -13.80 -19.34
CA GLN A 135 14.21 -14.73 -20.43
C GLN A 135 13.54 -14.33 -21.75
N ILE A 136 12.41 -13.63 -21.70
CA ILE A 136 11.60 -13.32 -22.90
C ILE A 136 11.68 -11.84 -23.31
N LEU A 137 12.02 -10.95 -22.38
CA LEU A 137 12.11 -9.51 -22.62
C LEU A 137 13.51 -9.11 -23.08
N THR A 138 13.59 -8.06 -23.90
CA THR A 138 14.86 -7.37 -24.11
C THR A 138 15.37 -6.73 -22.82
N GLU A 139 16.67 -6.47 -22.71
CA GLU A 139 17.25 -5.79 -21.54
C GLU A 139 16.55 -4.46 -21.22
N LYS A 140 16.18 -3.69 -22.26
CA LYS A 140 15.47 -2.42 -22.12
C LYS A 140 14.06 -2.59 -21.53
N GLU A 141 13.34 -3.62 -21.96
CA GLU A 141 12.00 -3.93 -21.45
C GLU A 141 12.08 -4.48 -20.02
N ASN A 142 13.00 -5.41 -19.75
CA ASN A 142 13.20 -5.95 -18.41
C ASN A 142 13.57 -4.84 -17.40
N ASN A 143 14.43 -3.90 -17.78
CA ASN A 143 14.73 -2.73 -16.94
C ASN A 143 13.51 -1.84 -16.66
N LYS A 144 12.57 -1.70 -17.61
CA LYS A 144 11.31 -0.99 -17.37
C LYS A 144 10.41 -1.78 -16.43
N TRP A 145 10.39 -3.11 -16.58
CA TRP A 145 9.61 -4.01 -15.72
C TRP A 145 10.06 -3.90 -14.26
N LEU A 146 11.35 -4.05 -13.98
CA LEU A 146 11.88 -3.94 -12.62
C LEU A 146 11.60 -2.57 -12.00
N LYS A 147 11.69 -1.49 -12.79
CA LYS A 147 11.31 -0.14 -12.35
C LYS A 147 9.81 -0.03 -12.06
N TYR A 148 8.98 -0.61 -12.90
CA TYR A 148 7.53 -0.62 -12.72
C TYR A 148 7.14 -1.42 -11.46
N GLN A 149 7.65 -2.63 -11.29
CA GLN A 149 7.45 -3.45 -10.09
C GLN A 149 7.86 -2.68 -8.84
N LYS A 150 9.07 -2.09 -8.82
CA LYS A 150 9.54 -1.27 -7.70
C LYS A 150 8.61 -0.08 -7.40
N SER A 151 8.06 0.57 -8.43
CA SER A 151 7.13 1.69 -8.26
C SER A 151 5.76 1.28 -7.69
N LYS A 152 5.43 -0.01 -7.76
CA LYS A 152 4.20 -0.57 -7.20
C LYS A 152 4.38 -1.08 -5.78
N LYS A 153 5.61 -1.30 -5.31
CA LYS A 153 5.84 -1.73 -3.93
C LYS A 153 5.36 -0.64 -2.96
N PRO A 154 4.70 -1.02 -1.86
CA PRO A 154 4.27 -0.07 -0.85
C PRO A 154 5.50 0.63 -0.28
N SER A 155 5.39 1.92 0.02
CA SER A 155 6.33 2.55 0.93
C SER A 155 6.16 1.86 2.28
N ILE A 156 7.14 1.08 2.72
CA ILE A 156 7.11 0.40 4.01
C ILE A 156 6.97 1.49 5.08
N GLY A 157 5.78 1.64 5.64
CA GLY A 157 5.59 2.38 6.87
C GLY A 157 6.40 1.70 7.96
N ASN A 158 7.21 2.46 8.70
CA ASN A 158 7.91 1.93 9.86
C ASN A 158 6.87 1.60 10.93
N PHE A 159 6.41 0.34 11.00
CA PHE A 159 5.55 -0.18 12.05
C PHE A 159 6.34 -1.06 13.04
#